data_AF-K9WLN0-F1
#
_entry.id   AF-K9WLN0-F1
#
_cell.length_a   1.000
_cell.length_b   1.000
_cell.length_c   1.000
_cell.angle_alpha   90.00
_cell.angle_beta   90.00
_cell.angle_gamma   90.00
#
_symmetry.space_group_name_H-M   'P 1'
#
loop_
_entity.id
_entity.type
_entity.pdbx_description
1 polymer ?
#
loop_
_entity_poly.entity_id
_entity_poly.type
_entity_poly.pdbx_seq_one_letter_code
_entity_poly.pdbx_strand_id
1 'polypeptide(L)'
;MTRLFRRLQPAQKFRITVGAIAQGAPAKLIAQLLKIPKHLIVRVECWAYVLFVHRGDRGGQFICYRQLRQWQNAVACQIQNCSTWQELRSLWLAIEHDYTKYKEQYPDEHYPFLCQIWTKHWDMVWNEPESSPTGL
;
A
#
# COMPACT_ATOMS: atom_id res chain seq x y z
N MET A 1 -7.93 -10.28 8.94
CA MET A 1 -7.78 -8.83 8.72
C MET A 1 -6.77 -8.25 9.70
N THR A 2 -5.73 -7.55 9.25
CA THR A 2 -4.70 -6.96 10.15
C THR A 2 -5.03 -5.54 10.58
N ARG A 3 -4.26 -5.00 11.53
CA ARG A 3 -4.33 -3.58 11.91
C ARG A 3 -3.91 -2.69 10.75
N LEU A 4 -2.83 -3.04 10.04
CA LEU A 4 -2.36 -2.27 8.87
C LEU A 4 -3.43 -2.19 7.79
N PHE A 5 -4.04 -3.32 7.42
CA PHE A 5 -5.06 -3.34 6.38
C PHE A 5 -6.28 -2.48 6.75
N ARG A 6 -6.74 -2.54 8.01
CA ARG A 6 -7.83 -1.68 8.51
C ARG A 6 -7.49 -0.20 8.47
N ARG A 7 -6.23 0.17 8.70
CA ARG A 7 -5.75 1.55 8.63
C ARG A 7 -5.72 2.07 7.19
N LEU A 8 -5.27 1.22 6.25
CA LEU A 8 -5.13 1.59 4.84
C LEU A 8 -6.45 1.61 4.07
N GLN A 9 -7.43 0.76 4.44
CA GLN A 9 -8.76 0.69 3.79
C GLN A 9 -8.66 0.66 2.25
N PRO A 10 -7.92 -0.31 1.67
CA PRO A 10 -7.54 -0.25 0.26
C PRO A 10 -8.74 -0.25 -0.69
N ALA A 11 -9.81 -0.99 -0.37
CA ALA A 11 -11.02 -1.03 -1.20
C ALA A 11 -11.69 0.34 -1.34
N GLN A 12 -11.64 1.16 -0.28
CA GLN A 12 -12.25 2.49 -0.24
C GLN A 12 -11.28 3.58 -0.73
N LYS A 13 -10.00 3.48 -0.39
CA LYS A 13 -9.02 4.56 -0.59
C LYS A 13 -8.19 4.41 -1.86
N PHE A 14 -8.00 3.20 -2.38
CA PHE A 14 -7.18 3.02 -3.57
C PHE A 14 -8.01 3.36 -4.80
N ARG A 15 -7.64 4.44 -5.49
CA ARG A 15 -8.26 4.86 -6.75
C ARG A 15 -7.83 3.95 -7.89
N ILE A 16 -8.41 2.74 -7.94
CA ILE A 16 -8.18 1.75 -8.99
C ILE A 16 -9.44 1.69 -9.86
N THR A 17 -9.46 2.44 -10.95
CA THR A 17 -10.62 2.50 -11.87
C THR A 17 -10.24 2.24 -13.31
N VAL A 18 -11.22 1.79 -14.11
CA VAL A 18 -11.06 1.61 -15.56
C VAL A 18 -10.88 2.94 -16.31
N GLY A 19 -11.41 4.05 -15.78
CA GLY A 19 -11.12 5.39 -16.33
C GLY A 19 -9.66 5.81 -16.16
N ALA A 20 -9.05 5.48 -15.01
CA ALA A 20 -7.60 5.62 -14.83
C ALA A 20 -6.82 4.59 -15.68
N ILE A 21 -7.43 3.45 -16.05
CA ILE A 21 -6.88 2.50 -17.01
C ILE A 21 -6.78 3.10 -18.42
N ALA A 22 -7.74 3.91 -18.86
CA ALA A 22 -7.67 4.65 -20.13
C ALA A 22 -6.48 5.65 -20.15
N GLN A 23 -6.20 6.31 -19.01
CA GLN A 23 -5.05 7.21 -18.82
C GLN A 23 -3.72 6.49 -18.53
N GLY A 24 -3.69 5.16 -18.56
CA GLY A 24 -2.47 4.35 -18.68
C GLY A 24 -1.80 3.89 -17.38
N ALA A 25 -1.94 4.59 -16.25
CA ALA A 25 -1.14 4.28 -15.06
C ALA A 25 -1.52 2.97 -14.32
N PRO A 26 -2.75 2.79 -13.80
CA PRO A 26 -3.11 1.57 -13.07
C PRO A 26 -3.24 0.33 -13.95
N ALA A 27 -3.68 0.46 -15.21
CA ALA A 27 -3.79 -0.69 -16.11
C ALA A 27 -2.44 -1.28 -16.46
N LYS A 28 -1.45 -0.42 -16.73
CA LYS A 28 -0.11 -0.85 -17.07
C LYS A 28 0.49 -1.63 -15.89
N LEU A 29 0.29 -1.16 -14.67
CA LEU A 29 0.75 -1.86 -13.46
C LEU A 29 0.04 -3.20 -13.26
N ILE A 30 -1.29 -3.26 -13.41
CA ILE A 30 -2.05 -4.52 -13.30
C ILE A 30 -1.65 -5.48 -14.44
N ALA A 31 -1.53 -4.99 -15.68
CA ALA A 31 -1.11 -5.77 -16.84
C ALA A 31 0.32 -6.33 -16.67
N GLN A 32 1.25 -5.51 -16.15
CA GLN A 32 2.61 -5.94 -15.81
C GLN A 32 2.61 -6.99 -14.70
N LEU A 33 1.84 -6.77 -13.64
CA LEU A 33 1.72 -7.70 -12.52
C LEU A 33 1.15 -9.06 -12.98
N LEU A 34 0.12 -9.02 -13.82
CA LEU A 34 -0.55 -10.19 -14.38
C LEU A 34 0.18 -10.79 -15.58
N LYS A 35 1.20 -10.12 -16.12
CA LYS A 35 1.92 -10.47 -17.35
C LYS A 35 0.98 -10.69 -18.54
N ILE A 36 0.00 -9.79 -18.73
CA ILE A 36 -0.97 -9.83 -19.83
C ILE A 36 -0.98 -8.53 -20.62
N PRO A 37 -1.40 -8.55 -21.90
CA PRO A 37 -1.74 -7.34 -22.63
C PRO A 37 -2.85 -6.53 -21.94
N LYS A 38 -2.68 -5.20 -21.89
CA LYS A 38 -3.64 -4.26 -21.27
C LYS A 38 -5.05 -4.40 -21.83
N HIS A 39 -5.20 -4.65 -23.14
CA HIS A 39 -6.51 -4.78 -23.80
C HIS A 39 -7.33 -5.98 -23.31
N LEU A 40 -6.70 -6.94 -22.63
CA LEU A 40 -7.41 -8.07 -22.02
C LEU A 40 -8.08 -7.69 -20.69
N ILE A 41 -7.76 -6.54 -20.10
CA ILE A 41 -8.41 -6.07 -18.87
C ILE A 41 -9.73 -5.37 -19.25
N VAL A 42 -10.85 -6.05 -19.00
CA VAL A 42 -12.19 -5.55 -19.33
C VAL A 42 -12.70 -4.62 -18.24
N ARG A 43 -12.57 -5.04 -16.98
CA ARG A 43 -13.04 -4.30 -15.81
C ARG A 43 -12.21 -4.65 -14.57
N VAL A 44 -12.20 -3.74 -13.62
CA VAL A 44 -11.59 -3.96 -12.30
C VAL A 44 -12.60 -3.59 -11.21
N GLU A 45 -12.68 -4.42 -10.18
CA GLU A 45 -13.52 -4.20 -9.01
C GLU A 45 -12.68 -4.26 -7.72
N CYS A 46 -12.87 -3.27 -6.85
CA CYS A 46 -12.26 -3.24 -5.53
C CYS A 46 -13.16 -3.97 -4.53
N TRP A 47 -12.73 -5.13 -4.06
CA TRP A 47 -13.44 -5.89 -3.03
C TRP A 47 -12.73 -5.71 -1.69
N ALA A 48 -13.35 -6.17 -0.60
CA ALA A 48 -12.85 -5.90 0.76
C ALA A 48 -11.38 -6.29 1.00
N TYR A 49 -10.89 -7.35 0.36
CA TYR A 49 -9.55 -7.92 0.60
C TYR A 49 -8.66 -8.03 -0.64
N VAL A 50 -9.27 -7.95 -1.81
CA VAL A 50 -8.64 -8.26 -3.09
C VAL A 50 -9.19 -7.33 -4.16
N LEU A 51 -8.41 -7.18 -5.23
CA LEU A 51 -8.86 -6.61 -6.48
C LEU A 51 -9.32 -7.75 -7.38
N PHE A 52 -10.51 -7.63 -7.96
CA PHE A 52 -10.99 -8.57 -8.96
C PHE A 52 -10.86 -7.96 -10.36
N VAL A 53 -10.09 -8.63 -11.21
CA VAL A 53 -9.80 -8.22 -12.58
C VAL A 53 -10.56 -9.12 -13.53
N HIS A 54 -11.50 -8.54 -14.28
CA HIS A 54 -12.19 -9.22 -15.36
C HIS A 54 -11.29 -9.25 -16.58
N ARG A 55 -10.92 -10.44 -17.03
CA ARG A 55 -10.08 -10.67 -18.21
C ARG A 55 -10.92 -11.23 -19.36
N GLY A 56 -10.67 -10.71 -20.56
CA GLY A 56 -11.34 -11.18 -21.78
C GLY A 56 -10.91 -12.56 -22.24
N ASP A 57 -9.74 -13.05 -21.81
CA ASP A 57 -9.17 -14.32 -22.30
C ASP A 57 -9.52 -15.54 -21.42
N ARG A 58 -9.72 -15.35 -20.12
CA ARG A 58 -9.83 -16.46 -19.14
C ARG A 58 -10.84 -16.20 -18.01
N GLY A 59 -11.65 -15.14 -18.12
CA GLY A 59 -12.60 -14.75 -17.07
C GLY A 59 -11.94 -13.93 -15.95
N GLY A 60 -12.37 -14.15 -14.71
CA GLY A 60 -11.95 -13.34 -13.55
C GLY A 60 -10.63 -13.78 -12.90
N GLN A 61 -9.84 -12.81 -12.41
CA GLN A 61 -8.64 -13.07 -11.63
C GLN A 61 -8.57 -12.18 -10.38
N PHE A 62 -8.19 -12.78 -9.25
CA PHE A 62 -7.97 -12.05 -8.00
C PHE A 62 -6.51 -11.59 -7.87
N ILE A 63 -6.31 -10.38 -7.35
CA ILE A 63 -5.02 -9.81 -7.00
C ILE A 63 -5.07 -9.35 -5.56
N CYS A 64 -4.06 -9.66 -4.76
CA CYS A 64 -3.97 -9.13 -3.41
C CYS A 64 -3.52 -7.66 -3.44
N TYR A 65 -4.13 -6.80 -2.62
CA TYR A 65 -3.70 -5.39 -2.52
C TYR A 65 -2.22 -5.23 -2.16
N ARG A 66 -1.65 -6.15 -1.37
CA ARG A 66 -0.23 -6.16 -0.96
C ARG A 66 0.76 -6.24 -2.12
N GLN A 67 0.31 -6.74 -3.27
CA GLN A 67 1.10 -6.83 -4.50
C GLN A 67 1.07 -5.54 -5.32
N LEU A 68 0.24 -4.57 -4.94
CA LEU A 68 0.09 -3.32 -5.68
C LEU A 68 1.04 -2.25 -5.16
N ARG A 69 1.63 -1.46 -6.07
CA ARG A 69 2.40 -0.26 -5.70
C ARG A 69 1.59 0.73 -4.85
N GLN A 70 0.29 0.80 -5.07
CA GLN A 70 -0.62 1.64 -4.28
C GLN A 70 -0.59 1.25 -2.79
N TRP A 71 -0.44 -0.04 -2.47
CA TRP A 71 -0.28 -0.48 -1.09
C TRP A 71 1.04 -0.01 -0.50
N GLN A 72 2.15 -0.27 -1.18
CA GLN A 72 3.47 0.19 -0.78
C GLN A 72 3.51 1.71 -0.53
N ASN A 73 2.96 2.48 -1.46
CA ASN A 73 2.90 3.95 -1.37
C ASN A 73 2.01 4.42 -0.21
N ALA A 74 0.88 3.74 0.03
CA ALA A 74 0.00 4.09 1.14
C ALA A 74 0.67 3.81 2.49
N VAL A 75 1.43 2.72 2.61
CA VAL A 75 2.23 2.43 3.83
C VAL A 75 3.32 3.49 4.02
N ALA A 76 4.06 3.81 2.96
CA ALA A 76 5.08 4.86 2.99
C ALA A 76 4.51 6.22 3.43
N CYS A 77 3.36 6.61 2.89
CA CYS A 77 2.68 7.84 3.28
C CYS A 77 2.24 7.81 4.76
N GLN A 78 1.76 6.67 5.26
CA GLN A 78 1.45 6.52 6.68
C GLN A 78 2.69 6.68 7.57
N ILE A 79 3.84 6.17 7.14
CA ILE A 79 5.12 6.35 7.86
C ILE A 79 5.46 7.85 7.92
N GLN A 80 5.44 8.53 6.79
CA GLN A 80 5.81 9.94 6.68
C GLN A 80 4.84 10.89 7.41
N ASN A 81 3.60 10.47 7.64
CA ASN A 81 2.60 11.25 8.34
C ASN A 81 2.58 11.01 9.86
N CYS A 82 3.42 10.12 10.41
CA CYS A 82 3.56 9.98 11.85
C CYS A 82 4.26 11.21 12.43
N SER A 83 3.63 11.85 13.42
CA SER A 83 4.16 13.06 14.06
C SER A 83 4.95 12.77 15.33
N THR A 84 4.85 11.56 15.88
CA THR A 84 5.56 11.17 17.10
C THR A 84 6.26 9.82 16.93
N TRP A 85 7.33 9.59 17.69
CA TRP A 85 8.06 8.32 17.62
C TRP A 85 7.18 7.15 18.08
N GLN A 86 6.24 7.39 19.01
CA GLN A 86 5.28 6.40 19.48
C GLN A 86 4.33 5.97 18.36
N GLU A 87 3.81 6.92 17.58
CA GLU A 87 2.96 6.63 16.42
C GLU A 87 3.73 5.84 15.36
N LEU A 88 4.95 6.28 15.06
CA LEU A 88 5.83 5.64 14.08
C LEU A 88 6.17 4.20 14.49
N ARG A 89 6.51 3.98 15.76
CA ARG A 89 6.79 2.64 16.32
C ARG A 89 5.55 1.75 16.29
N SER A 90 4.38 2.29 16.68
CA SER A 90 3.11 1.54 16.64
C SER A 90 2.72 1.13 15.22
N LEU A 91 2.92 2.03 14.25
CA LEU A 91 2.74 1.72 12.83
C LEU A 91 3.72 0.64 12.36
N TRP A 92 5.00 0.76 12.72
CA TRP A 92 6.03 -0.21 12.33
C TRP A 92 5.70 -1.63 12.81
N LEU A 93 5.30 -1.80 14.06
CA LEU A 93 4.86 -3.09 14.61
C LEU A 93 3.66 -3.67 13.82
N ALA A 94 2.75 -2.81 13.35
CA ALA A 94 1.63 -3.24 12.53
C ALA A 94 2.07 -3.68 11.11
N ILE A 95 3.12 -3.04 10.56
CA ILE A 95 3.73 -3.40 9.28
C ILE A 95 4.45 -4.74 9.41
N GLU A 96 5.31 -4.92 10.42
CA GLU A 96 6.03 -6.17 10.67
C GLU A 96 5.07 -7.34 10.86
N HIS A 97 4.04 -7.16 11.70
CA HIS A 97 3.03 -8.21 11.91
C HIS A 97 2.30 -8.59 10.62
N ASP A 98 1.93 -7.62 9.78
CA ASP A 98 1.27 -7.89 8.50
C ASP A 98 2.23 -8.60 7.51
N TYR A 99 3.47 -8.13 7.42
CA TYR A 99 4.48 -8.71 6.53
C TYR A 99 4.83 -10.14 6.92
N THR A 100 5.13 -10.40 8.20
CA THR A 100 5.42 -11.76 8.68
C THR A 100 4.26 -12.71 8.42
N LYS A 101 3.02 -12.25 8.61
CA LYS A 101 1.82 -13.08 8.41
C LYS A 101 1.51 -13.36 6.94
N TYR A 102 1.81 -12.43 6.05
CA TYR A 102 1.43 -12.50 4.62
C TYR A 102 2.63 -12.40 3.69
N LYS A 103 3.79 -12.90 4.10
CA LYS A 103 5.08 -12.74 3.40
C LYS A 103 5.00 -13.06 1.90
N GLU A 104 4.32 -14.14 1.54
CA GLU A 104 4.15 -14.59 0.15
C GLU A 104 3.31 -13.64 -0.73
N GLN A 105 2.56 -12.73 -0.12
CA GLN A 105 1.74 -11.74 -0.82
C GLN A 105 2.47 -10.42 -1.06
N TYR A 106 3.72 -10.32 -0.61
CA TYR A 106 4.56 -9.14 -0.77
C TYR A 106 5.63 -9.35 -1.84
N PRO A 107 5.88 -8.37 -2.71
CA PRO A 107 7.09 -8.32 -3.51
C PRO A 107 8.34 -8.26 -2.62
N ASP A 108 9.44 -8.88 -3.04
CA ASP A 108 10.69 -8.94 -2.26
C ASP A 108 11.26 -7.55 -1.95
N GLU A 109 11.06 -6.58 -2.84
CA GLU A 109 11.51 -5.19 -2.67
C GLU A 109 10.68 -4.40 -1.65
N HIS A 110 9.52 -4.90 -1.24
CA HIS A 110 8.56 -4.12 -0.47
C HIS A 110 9.07 -3.77 0.93
N TYR A 111 9.58 -4.77 1.67
CA TYR A 111 10.05 -4.57 3.03
C TYR A 111 11.33 -3.71 3.09
N PRO A 112 12.38 -3.98 2.27
CA PRO A 112 13.57 -3.11 2.22
C PRO A 112 13.24 -1.65 1.90
N PHE A 113 12.32 -1.39 0.96
CA PHE A 113 11.88 -0.04 0.63
C PHE A 113 11.25 0.67 1.84
N LEU A 114 10.35 0.00 2.56
CA LEU A 114 9.71 0.60 3.73
C LEU A 114 10.70 0.82 4.89
N CYS A 115 11.68 -0.05 5.08
CA CYS A 115 12.75 0.15 6.06
C CYS A 115 13.49 1.46 5.79
N GLN A 116 13.85 1.74 4.54
CA GLN A 116 14.57 2.99 4.18
C GLN A 116 13.76 4.24 4.54
N ILE A 117 12.45 4.22 4.24
CA ILE A 117 11.55 5.34 4.57
C ILE A 117 11.40 5.48 6.08
N TRP A 118 11.23 4.37 6.79
CA TRP A 118 11.11 4.36 8.24
C TRP A 118 12.36 4.91 8.91
N THR A 119 13.56 4.45 8.52
CA THR A 119 14.83 4.96 9.09
C THR A 119 14.96 6.46 8.87
N LYS A 120 14.72 6.94 7.64
CA LYS A 120 14.78 8.36 7.32
C LYS A 120 13.79 9.19 8.16
N HIS A 121 12.58 8.68 8.36
CA HIS A 121 11.55 9.39 9.12
C HIS A 121 11.80 9.31 10.64
N TRP A 122 12.34 8.20 11.13
CA TRP A 122 12.76 8.04 12.52
C TRP A 122 13.76 9.12 12.92
N ASP A 123 14.78 9.36 12.08
CA ASP A 123 15.77 10.39 12.34
C ASP A 123 15.15 11.81 12.40
N MET A 124 14.06 12.06 11.68
CA MET A 124 13.37 13.36 11.74
C MET A 124 12.60 13.50 13.05
N VAL A 125 11.76 12.52 13.38
CA VAL A 125 10.85 12.57 14.53
C VAL A 125 11.60 12.40 15.87
N TRP A 126 12.75 11.72 15.86
CA TRP A 126 13.59 11.58 17.06
C TRP A 126 14.40 12.84 17.38
N ASN A 127 14.77 13.63 16.35
CA ASN A 127 15.57 14.83 16.50
C ASN A 127 14.74 16.13 16.62
N GLU A 128 13.41 16.05 16.63
CA GLU A 128 12.58 17.20 16.96
C GLU A 128 12.72 17.53 18.45
N PRO A 129 13.21 18.74 18.82
CA PRO A 129 13.13 19.18 20.20
C PRO A 129 11.65 19.32 20.55
N GLU A 130 11.24 18.76 21.70
CA GLU A 130 9.90 18.97 22.25
C GLU A 130 9.61 20.48 22.24
N SER A 131 8.78 20.91 21.31
CA SER A 131 8.28 22.29 21.31
C SER A 131 7.39 22.38 22.53
N SER A 132 7.94 23.00 23.59
CA SER A 132 7.23 23.25 24.83
C SER A 132 5.92 23.97 24.52
N PRO A 133 4.78 23.55 25.12
CA PRO A 133 3.53 24.26 24.93
C PRO A 133 3.72 25.68 25.47
N THR A 134 3.70 26.66 24.57
CA THR A 134 3.68 28.07 24.95
C THR A 134 2.33 28.33 25.62
N GLY A 135 2.35 28.40 26.95
CA GLY A 135 1.18 28.62 27.76
C GLY A 135 1.55 28.87 29.21
N LEU A 136 2.03 30.09 29.48
CA LEU A 136 1.59 30.98 30.57
C LEU A 136 2.35 32.32 30.48
#